data_AF-A0A356T9T3-F1
#
_entry.id   AF-A0A356T9T3-F1
#
_cell.length_a   1.000
_cell.length_b   1.000
_cell.length_c   1.000
_cell.angle_alpha   90.00
_cell.angle_beta   90.00
_cell.angle_gamma   90.00
#
_symmetry.space_group_name_H-M   'P 1'
#
loop_
_entity.id
_entity.type
_entity.pdbx_description
1 polymer ?
#
loop_
_entity_poly.entity_id
_entity_poly.type
_entity_poly.pdbx_seq_one_letter_code
_entity_poly.pdbx_strand_id
1 'polypeptide(L)'
;MSVKTPVAQGIRPVQARLLMRYRRDALRFNGWGLRAQTFDLHGRDAEVWRFVEDALGVSTLPRTPPKDLDAVRLPGVELRDEVVGELRAITDEHRVKTDAYERAFHAVGKSYFDLVRIRSGEITEAPDAVIYPESHDEVLQILAYCAEQRVAVVPFGGGSSVVGGVEARKDGGQAGVLTLDTTRMHRLLDLDEKSLTATFEAGIYGPELEEILGARGYTLGHFPQSFEFSTLGGWIAARGAGQQSNRYGGAAKQLVAARVATPKGEWKTKPFPASAAGPDLNQVIAGSEGALGVITEATVKIHEQAEARDFVSFLFRDWESGSEAVRAITQAELPVSTLRLSDVAETHFYGQFKAVLKPSKAQDLALSALGKVGFDAPCVLMVGFEGPASIVRMSWRHAFAIATRRGGLFVGRGPGNSWYENRFSMPYFRDPLLDHGVGIDTLETSTTWANVPRLYGAVRGAILGAITDGGHRGQVLAHISHTYLSGTSLYFTFLFSRDLDDEIGQWR
;
A
#
# COMPACT_ATOMS: atom_id res chain seq x y z
N MET A 1 -44.79 10.62 10.80
CA MET A 1 -44.13 11.94 10.96
C MET A 1 -42.66 11.75 10.67
N SER A 2 -42.18 12.33 9.57
CA SER A 2 -40.80 12.21 9.08
C SER A 2 -39.89 13.11 9.90
N VAL A 3 -39.04 12.54 10.75
CA VAL A 3 -37.97 13.30 11.41
C VAL A 3 -36.75 13.28 10.49
N LYS A 4 -36.56 14.37 9.74
CA LYS A 4 -35.29 14.70 9.11
C LYS A 4 -34.35 15.17 10.21
N THR A 5 -33.34 14.38 10.55
CA THR A 5 -32.25 14.81 11.44
C THR A 5 -31.20 15.57 10.61
N PRO A 6 -30.64 16.71 11.06
CA PRO A 6 -29.66 17.47 10.29
C PRO A 6 -28.26 16.84 10.39
N VAL A 7 -27.81 16.17 9.31
CA VAL A 7 -26.54 15.42 9.24
C VAL A 7 -25.31 16.28 8.87
N ALA A 8 -25.48 17.58 8.63
CA ALA A 8 -24.52 18.30 7.79
C ALA A 8 -23.42 19.11 8.52
N GLN A 9 -23.34 19.15 9.85
CA GLN A 9 -22.42 20.08 10.56
C GLN A 9 -21.08 19.47 11.01
N GLY A 10 -20.98 18.15 11.22
CA GLY A 10 -19.72 17.49 11.64
C GLY A 10 -18.83 16.96 10.50
N ILE A 11 -19.41 16.68 9.32
CA ILE A 11 -18.71 16.06 8.18
C ILE A 11 -17.91 17.10 7.36
N ARG A 12 -18.40 18.34 7.27
CA ARG A 12 -17.78 19.39 6.44
C ARG A 12 -16.38 19.85 6.92
N PRO A 13 -16.12 20.06 8.23
CA PRO A 13 -14.80 20.50 8.70
C PRO A 13 -13.71 19.46 8.44
N VAL A 14 -14.07 18.19 8.51
CA VAL A 14 -13.22 17.04 8.27
C VAL A 14 -12.87 16.90 6.78
N GLN A 15 -13.87 16.96 5.90
CA GLN A 15 -13.65 16.92 4.46
C GLN A 15 -12.77 18.09 4.02
N ALA A 16 -12.96 19.29 4.56
CA ALA A 16 -12.09 20.43 4.26
C ALA A 16 -10.62 20.18 4.67
N ARG A 17 -10.36 19.52 5.82
CA ARG A 17 -9.01 19.15 6.26
C ARG A 17 -8.36 18.13 5.32
N LEU A 18 -9.09 17.10 4.90
CA LEU A 18 -8.56 16.07 3.99
C LEU A 18 -8.38 16.59 2.56
N LEU A 19 -9.28 17.44 2.08
CA LEU A 19 -9.12 18.14 0.80
C LEU A 19 -7.85 19.00 0.80
N MET A 20 -7.55 19.69 1.91
CA MET A 20 -6.30 20.44 2.08
C MET A 20 -5.07 19.51 2.12
N ARG A 21 -5.21 18.31 2.70
CA ARG A 21 -4.13 17.31 2.79
C ARG A 21 -3.73 16.77 1.41
N TYR A 22 -4.70 16.57 0.51
CA TYR A 22 -4.45 15.94 -0.79
C TYR A 22 -4.27 16.93 -1.95
N ARG A 23 -4.18 18.24 -1.68
CA ARG A 23 -3.81 19.20 -2.73
C ARG A 23 -2.49 18.78 -3.35
N ARG A 24 -2.43 18.78 -4.69
CA ARG A 24 -1.28 18.24 -5.44
C ARG A 24 0.02 18.99 -5.14
N ASP A 25 -0.03 20.29 -4.90
CA ASP A 25 1.10 21.11 -4.45
C ASP A 25 1.65 20.72 -3.07
N ALA A 26 0.85 20.06 -2.22
CA ALA A 26 1.26 19.58 -0.90
C ALA A 26 1.89 18.18 -0.92
N LEU A 27 1.77 17.43 -2.02
CA LEU A 27 2.30 16.07 -2.16
C LEU A 27 3.69 16.07 -2.80
N ARG A 28 4.47 15.01 -2.58
CA ARG A 28 5.78 14.81 -3.24
C ARG A 28 5.58 14.10 -4.58
N PHE A 29 5.98 14.75 -5.68
CA PHE A 29 6.03 14.11 -6.99
C PHE A 29 7.17 13.07 -7.06
N ASN A 30 8.32 13.37 -6.46
CA ASN A 30 9.55 12.58 -6.47
C ASN A 30 9.78 11.75 -5.18
N GLY A 31 8.72 11.42 -4.45
CA GLY A 31 8.79 10.72 -3.18
C GLY A 31 7.44 10.23 -2.65
N TRP A 32 7.37 9.96 -1.36
CA TRP A 32 6.18 9.48 -0.64
C TRP A 32 5.50 10.57 0.18
N GLY A 33 4.16 10.65 0.08
CA GLY A 33 3.32 11.43 0.98
C GLY A 33 3.47 12.95 0.86
N LEU A 34 3.28 13.65 1.99
CA LEU A 34 3.28 15.11 2.08
C LEU A 34 4.69 15.69 2.00
N ARG A 35 4.86 16.84 1.34
CA ARG A 35 6.13 17.60 1.31
C ARG A 35 6.58 18.05 2.69
N ALA A 36 5.63 18.47 3.53
CA ALA A 36 5.90 18.94 4.88
C ALA A 36 6.20 17.82 5.89
N GLN A 37 6.09 16.55 5.46
CA GLN A 37 6.32 15.40 6.31
C GLN A 37 7.60 14.67 5.88
N THR A 38 8.35 14.21 6.87
CA THR A 38 9.49 13.31 6.72
C THR A 38 9.46 12.30 7.86
N PHE A 39 10.27 11.25 7.76
CA PHE A 39 10.44 10.30 8.86
C PHE A 39 11.18 10.96 10.03
N ASP A 40 10.61 10.87 11.23
CA ASP A 40 11.20 11.46 12.44
C ASP A 40 12.34 10.59 12.97
N LEU A 41 13.57 11.08 12.83
CA LEU A 41 14.78 10.44 13.37
C LEU A 41 15.05 10.79 14.83
N HIS A 42 14.18 11.57 15.48
CA HIS A 42 14.26 11.97 16.89
C HIS A 42 15.59 12.66 17.27
N GLY A 43 16.20 13.38 16.31
CA GLY A 43 17.49 14.07 16.48
C GLY A 43 18.69 13.11 16.62
N ARG A 44 18.53 11.86 16.17
CA ARG A 44 19.52 10.77 16.26
C ARG A 44 20.12 10.42 14.91
N ASP A 45 20.16 11.40 14.00
CA ASP A 45 20.56 11.23 12.61
C ASP A 45 21.91 10.53 12.49
N ALA A 46 22.94 10.98 13.23
CA ALA A 46 24.28 10.41 13.17
C ALA A 46 24.32 8.94 13.59
N GLU A 47 23.60 8.54 14.65
CA GLU A 47 23.53 7.16 15.10
C GLU A 47 22.72 6.28 14.13
N VAL A 48 21.65 6.82 13.55
CA VAL A 48 20.85 6.10 12.56
C VAL A 48 21.66 5.83 11.30
N TRP A 49 22.35 6.83 10.75
CA TRP A 49 23.14 6.64 9.54
C TRP A 49 24.34 5.72 9.77
N ARG A 50 24.98 5.80 10.94
CA ARG A 50 26.02 4.82 11.33
C ARG A 50 25.47 3.40 11.40
N PHE A 51 24.29 3.21 11.96
CA PHE A 51 23.63 1.90 11.98
C PHE A 51 23.37 1.37 10.57
N VAL A 52 22.93 2.22 9.64
CA VAL A 52 22.70 1.83 8.24
C VAL A 52 24.02 1.52 7.52
N GLU A 53 25.06 2.32 7.75
CA GLU A 53 26.43 2.10 7.26
C GLU A 53 26.97 0.74 7.71
N ASP A 54 26.85 0.43 9.01
CA ASP A 54 27.27 -0.86 9.58
C ASP A 54 26.45 -2.03 8.98
N ALA A 55 25.14 -1.85 8.83
CA ALA A 55 24.26 -2.87 8.26
C ALA A 55 24.57 -3.16 6.78
N LEU A 56 25.01 -2.14 6.03
CA LEU A 56 25.43 -2.25 4.63
C LEU A 56 26.94 -2.48 4.48
N GLY A 57 27.70 -2.52 5.57
CA GLY A 57 29.15 -2.71 5.55
C GLY A 57 29.93 -1.65 4.76
N VAL A 58 29.45 -0.42 4.74
CA VAL A 58 30.09 0.74 4.08
C VAL A 58 30.60 1.72 5.13
N SER A 59 31.66 2.48 4.81
CA SER A 59 32.24 3.46 5.75
C SER A 59 31.54 4.81 5.73
N THR A 60 30.92 5.17 4.60
CA THR A 60 30.24 6.44 4.41
C THR A 60 29.18 6.27 3.33
N LEU A 61 27.97 6.77 3.59
CA LEU A 61 26.91 6.85 2.60
C LEU A 61 26.98 8.14 1.78
N PRO A 62 26.83 8.10 0.44
CA PRO A 62 26.83 9.30 -0.39
C PRO A 62 25.55 10.10 -0.20
N ARG A 63 25.55 11.38 -0.56
CA ARG A 63 24.35 12.24 -0.53
C ARG A 63 23.78 12.43 -1.93
N THR A 64 22.59 11.89 -2.16
CA THR A 64 21.88 11.86 -3.45
C THR A 64 20.45 12.39 -3.31
N PRO A 65 20.25 13.68 -2.93
CA PRO A 65 18.93 14.26 -2.84
C PRO A 65 18.23 14.28 -4.21
N PRO A 66 16.89 14.28 -4.27
CA PRO A 66 16.19 14.31 -5.54
C PRO A 66 16.37 15.66 -6.22
N LYS A 67 16.34 15.66 -7.55
CA LYS A 67 16.31 16.92 -8.31
C LYS A 67 15.01 17.69 -8.09
N ASP A 68 15.12 19.01 -8.09
CA ASP A 68 13.97 19.92 -8.14
C ASP A 68 13.25 19.80 -9.50
N LEU A 69 11.98 20.20 -9.53
CA LEU A 69 11.13 20.08 -10.72
C LEU A 69 11.75 20.72 -11.97
N ASP A 70 12.37 21.90 -11.83
CA ASP A 70 12.97 22.64 -12.95
C ASP A 70 14.18 21.90 -13.58
N ALA A 71 14.75 20.95 -12.86
CA ALA A 71 15.84 20.10 -13.33
C ALA A 71 15.37 18.71 -13.83
N VAL A 72 14.05 18.45 -13.79
CA VAL A 72 13.44 17.24 -14.36
C VAL A 72 13.16 17.46 -15.84
N ARG A 73 13.71 16.60 -16.69
CA ARG A 73 13.44 16.61 -18.12
C ARG A 73 12.20 15.75 -18.39
N LEU A 74 11.10 16.41 -18.76
CA LEU A 74 9.89 15.74 -19.23
C LEU A 74 9.87 15.73 -20.77
N PRO A 75 9.28 14.70 -21.40
CA PRO A 75 9.02 14.73 -22.83
C PRO A 75 8.12 15.91 -23.20
N GLY A 76 8.16 16.32 -24.47
CA GLY A 76 7.24 17.33 -25.01
C GLY A 76 5.79 16.84 -24.95
N VAL A 77 4.84 17.78 -24.99
CA VAL A 77 3.42 17.44 -25.14
C VAL A 77 3.12 17.21 -26.62
N GLU A 78 2.62 16.03 -26.95
CA GLU A 78 2.27 15.61 -28.31
C GLU A 78 0.78 15.80 -28.64
N LEU A 79 -0.09 15.85 -27.62
CA LEU A 79 -1.51 16.14 -27.83
C LEU A 79 -1.68 17.54 -28.43
N ARG A 80 -2.45 17.61 -29.52
CA ARG A 80 -2.79 18.88 -30.19
C ARG A 80 -3.67 19.76 -29.29
N ASP A 81 -3.52 21.07 -29.43
CA ASP A 81 -4.30 22.05 -28.67
C ASP A 81 -5.81 21.88 -28.86
N GLU A 82 -6.28 21.47 -30.05
CA GLU A 82 -7.70 21.19 -30.28
C GLU A 82 -8.21 20.02 -29.42
N VAL A 83 -7.40 18.98 -29.23
CA VAL A 83 -7.76 17.81 -28.41
C VAL A 83 -7.84 18.21 -26.94
N VAL A 84 -6.88 19.01 -26.47
CA VAL A 84 -6.89 19.55 -25.10
C VAL A 84 -8.08 20.49 -24.90
N GLY A 85 -8.41 21.31 -25.89
CA GLY A 85 -9.57 22.20 -25.87
C GLY A 85 -10.90 21.46 -25.70
N GLU A 86 -11.10 20.36 -26.43
CA GLU A 86 -12.34 19.57 -26.32
C GLU A 86 -12.44 18.85 -24.97
N LEU A 87 -11.32 18.32 -24.45
CA LEU A 87 -11.27 17.72 -23.11
C LEU A 87 -11.64 18.73 -22.01
N ARG A 88 -11.26 20.01 -22.18
CA ARG A 88 -11.68 21.10 -21.30
C ARG A 88 -13.17 21.41 -21.42
N ALA A 89 -13.74 21.29 -22.61
CA ALA A 89 -15.17 21.48 -22.85
C ALA A 89 -16.03 20.38 -22.22
N ILE A 90 -15.55 19.13 -22.18
CA ILE A 90 -16.22 18.01 -21.50
C ILE A 90 -16.26 18.21 -19.98
N THR A 91 -15.17 18.73 -19.42
CA THR A 91 -15.03 18.93 -17.98
C THR A 91 -15.11 20.40 -17.59
N ASP A 92 -13.96 21.04 -17.40
CA ASP A 92 -13.78 22.46 -17.19
C ASP A 92 -12.31 22.80 -17.52
N GLU A 93 -12.02 24.04 -17.90
CA GLU A 93 -10.67 24.48 -18.24
C GLU A 93 -9.66 24.18 -17.13
N HIS A 94 -10.05 24.37 -15.86
CA HIS A 94 -9.16 24.17 -14.73
C HIS A 94 -8.96 22.70 -14.34
N ARG A 95 -9.70 21.76 -14.95
CA ARG A 95 -9.65 20.32 -14.69
C ARG A 95 -8.80 19.54 -15.70
N VAL A 96 -8.23 20.22 -16.70
CA VAL A 96 -7.24 19.66 -17.63
C VAL A 96 -5.90 20.37 -17.45
N LYS A 97 -4.88 19.64 -17.02
CA LYS A 97 -3.55 20.16 -16.67
C LYS A 97 -2.49 19.67 -17.63
N THR A 98 -1.62 20.58 -18.05
CA THR A 98 -0.46 20.30 -18.91
C THR A 98 0.84 20.88 -18.32
N ASP A 99 0.78 21.44 -17.12
CA ASP A 99 1.96 21.98 -16.44
C ASP A 99 2.92 20.87 -16.01
N ALA A 100 4.20 21.25 -15.87
CA ALA A 100 5.27 20.31 -15.58
C ALA A 100 5.06 19.54 -14.27
N TYR A 101 4.44 20.17 -13.27
CA TYR A 101 4.26 19.55 -11.98
C TYR A 101 3.24 18.41 -12.03
N GLU A 102 2.06 18.70 -12.58
CA GLU A 102 1.01 17.71 -12.77
C GLU A 102 1.50 16.55 -13.63
N ARG A 103 2.20 16.84 -14.73
CA ARG A 103 2.78 15.80 -15.59
C ARG A 103 3.81 14.94 -14.86
N ALA A 104 4.73 15.55 -14.10
CA ALA A 104 5.73 14.82 -13.33
C ALA A 104 5.13 13.96 -12.21
N PHE A 105 4.08 14.45 -11.52
CA PHE A 105 3.39 13.73 -10.45
C PHE A 105 2.68 12.46 -10.97
N HIS A 106 2.19 12.50 -12.20
CA HIS A 106 1.43 11.42 -12.85
C HIS A 106 2.27 10.58 -13.81
N ALA A 107 3.59 10.80 -13.88
CA ALA A 107 4.44 10.09 -14.82
C ALA A 107 4.68 8.63 -14.42
N VAL A 108 4.87 8.37 -13.12
CA VAL A 108 5.33 7.09 -12.60
C VAL A 108 4.66 6.72 -11.27
N GLY A 109 4.80 5.46 -10.87
CA GLY A 109 4.36 4.96 -9.57
C GLY A 109 5.31 5.31 -8.44
N LYS A 110 5.38 4.43 -7.44
CA LYS A 110 6.19 4.54 -6.22
C LYS A 110 7.07 3.30 -6.00
N SER A 111 7.36 2.52 -7.05
CA SER A 111 8.38 1.47 -6.97
C SER A 111 9.76 2.09 -6.73
N TYR A 112 10.74 1.29 -6.29
CA TYR A 112 12.13 1.74 -6.22
C TYR A 112 12.61 2.27 -7.58
N PHE A 113 12.38 1.49 -8.64
CA PHE A 113 12.75 1.83 -10.02
C PHE A 113 12.15 3.17 -10.49
N ASP A 114 10.86 3.38 -10.24
CA ASP A 114 10.18 4.64 -10.57
C ASP A 114 10.80 5.83 -9.85
N LEU A 115 11.09 5.65 -8.56
CA LEU A 115 11.65 6.72 -7.74
C LEU A 115 13.07 7.08 -8.15
N VAL A 116 13.93 6.12 -8.46
CA VAL A 116 15.27 6.41 -8.96
C VAL A 116 15.20 7.29 -10.22
N ARG A 117 14.33 6.96 -11.18
CA ARG A 117 14.15 7.72 -12.44
C ARG A 117 13.64 9.14 -12.21
N ILE A 118 12.56 9.32 -11.45
CA ILE A 118 11.99 10.67 -11.23
C ILE A 118 12.93 11.54 -10.39
N ARG A 119 13.68 10.93 -9.47
CA ARG A 119 14.62 11.65 -8.58
C ARG A 119 15.92 12.01 -9.28
N SER A 120 16.37 11.22 -10.25
CA SER A 120 17.51 11.57 -11.12
C SER A 120 17.14 12.63 -12.16
N GLY A 121 15.86 12.93 -12.32
CA GLY A 121 15.33 13.93 -13.26
C GLY A 121 15.32 13.48 -14.72
N GLU A 122 15.52 12.19 -14.98
CA GLU A 122 15.48 11.60 -16.31
C GLU A 122 14.23 10.73 -16.46
N ILE A 123 13.16 11.33 -17.00
CA ILE A 123 11.90 10.65 -17.28
C ILE A 123 11.66 10.67 -18.79
N THR A 124 11.55 9.48 -19.37
CA THR A 124 11.34 9.31 -20.81
C THR A 124 9.86 9.28 -21.18
N GLU A 125 8.99 8.93 -20.23
CA GLU A 125 7.54 8.78 -20.43
C GLU A 125 6.81 9.65 -19.40
N ALA A 126 5.91 10.52 -19.86
CA ALA A 126 5.07 11.33 -19.00
C ALA A 126 3.75 11.61 -19.73
N PRO A 127 2.64 11.82 -19.01
CA PRO A 127 1.39 12.15 -19.66
C PRO A 127 1.49 13.47 -20.43
N ASP A 128 0.80 13.56 -21.56
CA ASP A 128 0.65 14.81 -22.31
C ASP A 128 -0.26 15.79 -21.55
N ALA A 129 -1.31 15.25 -20.94
CA ALA A 129 -2.22 15.98 -20.08
C ALA A 129 -2.74 15.10 -18.93
N VAL A 130 -3.22 15.75 -17.88
CA VAL A 130 -3.92 15.12 -16.75
C VAL A 130 -5.32 15.70 -16.68
N ILE A 131 -6.35 14.86 -16.58
CA ILE A 131 -7.76 15.27 -16.47
C ILE A 131 -8.38 14.77 -15.16
N TYR A 132 -9.21 15.62 -14.55
CA TYR A 132 -9.87 15.36 -13.27
C TYR A 132 -11.41 15.37 -13.38
N PRO A 133 -12.04 14.25 -13.78
CA PRO A 133 -13.50 14.15 -13.80
C PRO A 133 -14.12 14.16 -12.39
N GLU A 134 -15.37 14.59 -12.29
CA GLU A 134 -16.17 14.67 -11.06
C GLU A 134 -17.44 13.81 -11.13
N SER A 135 -17.66 13.10 -12.24
CA SER A 135 -18.81 12.20 -12.41
C SER A 135 -18.53 11.05 -13.37
N HIS A 136 -19.35 9.98 -13.27
CA HIS A 136 -19.30 8.86 -14.20
C HIS A 136 -19.53 9.30 -15.66
N ASP A 137 -20.46 10.24 -15.89
CA ASP A 137 -20.85 10.66 -17.24
C ASP A 137 -19.72 11.45 -17.92
N GLU A 138 -18.97 12.27 -17.17
CA GLU A 138 -17.76 12.92 -17.69
C GLU A 138 -16.71 11.88 -18.09
N VAL A 139 -16.50 10.83 -17.27
CA VAL A 139 -15.55 9.75 -17.61
C VAL A 139 -15.96 9.05 -18.91
N LEU A 140 -17.25 8.75 -19.10
CA LEU A 140 -17.73 8.16 -20.36
C LEU A 140 -17.48 9.07 -21.57
N GLN A 141 -17.76 10.37 -21.44
CA GLN A 141 -17.52 11.35 -22.51
C GLN A 141 -16.03 11.47 -22.85
N ILE A 142 -15.17 11.53 -21.84
CA ILE A 142 -13.71 11.54 -22.00
C ILE A 142 -13.24 10.28 -22.75
N LEU A 143 -13.65 9.10 -22.29
CA LEU A 143 -13.22 7.84 -22.91
C LEU A 143 -13.71 7.69 -24.35
N ALA A 144 -14.95 8.11 -24.64
CA ALA A 144 -15.49 8.11 -26.00
C ALA A 144 -14.67 9.04 -26.91
N TYR A 145 -14.42 10.27 -26.47
CA TYR A 145 -13.63 11.24 -27.23
C TYR A 145 -12.18 10.77 -27.44
N CYS A 146 -11.51 10.26 -26.41
CA CYS A 146 -10.16 9.72 -26.51
C CYS A 146 -10.10 8.53 -27.47
N ALA A 147 -11.13 7.67 -27.50
CA ALA A 147 -11.18 6.57 -28.46
C ALA A 147 -11.25 7.05 -29.92
N GLU A 148 -12.05 8.10 -30.19
CA GLU A 148 -12.14 8.73 -31.52
C GLU A 148 -10.82 9.39 -31.94
N GLN A 149 -10.15 10.07 -31.02
CA GLN A 149 -8.89 10.77 -31.27
C GLN A 149 -7.66 9.86 -31.18
N ARG A 150 -7.83 8.57 -30.89
CA ARG A 150 -6.75 7.60 -30.65
C ARG A 150 -5.78 8.05 -29.55
N VAL A 151 -6.31 8.58 -28.45
CA VAL A 151 -5.53 8.98 -27.26
C VAL A 151 -5.52 7.82 -26.26
N ALA A 152 -4.33 7.45 -25.77
CA ALA A 152 -4.21 6.49 -24.69
C ALA A 152 -4.75 7.10 -23.40
N VAL A 153 -5.48 6.32 -22.59
CA VAL A 153 -5.96 6.77 -21.28
C VAL A 153 -5.43 5.86 -20.19
N VAL A 154 -4.74 6.44 -19.21
CA VAL A 154 -4.24 5.73 -18.04
C VAL A 154 -5.05 6.17 -16.82
N PRO A 155 -5.87 5.29 -16.21
CA PRO A 155 -6.59 5.62 -14.99
C PRO A 155 -5.63 5.81 -13.82
N PHE A 156 -5.86 6.84 -13.02
CA PHE A 156 -5.03 7.20 -11.88
C PHE A 156 -5.88 7.47 -10.64
N GLY A 157 -5.35 7.07 -9.49
CA GLY A 157 -5.95 7.29 -8.18
C GLY A 157 -4.95 7.97 -7.26
N GLY A 158 -4.43 7.23 -6.28
CA GLY A 158 -3.38 7.75 -5.39
C GLY A 158 -1.96 7.70 -5.96
N GLY A 159 -1.75 7.10 -7.13
CA GLY A 159 -0.42 6.95 -7.75
C GLY A 159 0.52 5.98 -7.03
N SER A 160 0.03 5.19 -6.06
CA SER A 160 0.85 4.34 -5.19
C SER A 160 1.27 2.99 -5.78
N SER A 161 1.14 2.79 -7.10
CA SER A 161 1.52 1.51 -7.73
C SER A 161 3.02 1.27 -7.62
N VAL A 162 3.43 0.01 -7.44
CA VAL A 162 4.85 -0.40 -7.37
C VAL A 162 5.24 -1.36 -8.50
N VAL A 163 4.39 -1.49 -9.51
CA VAL A 163 4.57 -2.42 -10.64
C VAL A 163 4.48 -1.72 -12.00
N GLY A 164 4.54 -0.38 -12.03
CA GLY A 164 4.37 0.41 -13.25
C GLY A 164 2.92 0.57 -13.73
N GLY A 165 1.93 0.12 -12.95
CA GLY A 165 0.50 0.14 -13.34
C GLY A 165 -0.13 1.53 -13.50
N VAL A 166 0.62 2.61 -13.28
CA VAL A 166 0.18 4.00 -13.54
C VAL A 166 1.15 4.76 -14.45
N GLU A 167 2.15 4.08 -15.02
CA GLU A 167 3.10 4.74 -15.93
C GLU A 167 2.37 5.20 -17.20
N ALA A 168 2.55 6.46 -17.56
CA ALA A 168 1.86 7.09 -18.68
C ALA A 168 2.43 6.62 -20.03
N ARG A 169 2.08 5.40 -20.42
CA ARG A 169 2.54 4.75 -21.66
C ARG A 169 1.49 4.86 -22.77
N LYS A 170 1.98 4.89 -24.01
CA LYS A 170 1.19 4.75 -25.24
C LYS A 170 1.87 3.81 -26.22
N ASP A 171 1.08 3.21 -27.09
CA ASP A 171 1.52 2.39 -28.21
C ASP A 171 1.71 3.23 -29.49
N GLY A 172 2.43 2.67 -30.45
CA GLY A 172 2.61 3.27 -31.78
C GLY A 172 1.29 3.60 -32.47
N GLY A 173 1.15 4.83 -32.94
CA GLY A 173 -0.04 5.31 -33.66
C GLY A 173 -1.18 5.84 -32.77
N GLN A 174 -0.92 6.05 -31.48
CA GLN A 174 -1.76 6.89 -30.62
C GLN A 174 -1.29 8.35 -30.68
N ALA A 175 -2.24 9.29 -30.60
CA ALA A 175 -1.97 10.74 -30.72
C ALA A 175 -1.30 11.34 -29.48
N GLY A 176 -1.29 10.61 -28.36
CA GLY A 176 -0.76 11.02 -27.07
C GLY A 176 -1.32 10.15 -25.95
N VAL A 177 -0.97 10.48 -24.71
CA VAL A 177 -1.40 9.82 -23.48
C VAL A 177 -2.00 10.81 -22.49
N LEU A 178 -3.21 10.53 -22.07
CA LEU A 178 -3.97 11.26 -21.07
C LEU A 178 -4.00 10.45 -19.77
N THR A 179 -3.56 11.04 -18.66
CA THR A 179 -3.84 10.47 -17.34
C THR A 179 -5.20 10.95 -16.85
N LEU A 180 -6.08 10.02 -16.46
CA LEU A 180 -7.40 10.31 -15.92
C LEU A 180 -7.39 10.07 -14.41
N ASP A 181 -7.27 11.16 -13.64
CA ASP A 181 -7.19 11.12 -12.18
C ASP A 181 -8.61 11.16 -11.57
N THR A 182 -8.97 10.07 -10.90
CA THR A 182 -10.30 9.85 -10.31
C THR A 182 -10.50 10.52 -8.95
N THR A 183 -9.48 11.15 -8.35
CA THR A 183 -9.49 11.59 -6.94
C THR A 183 -10.50 12.69 -6.62
N ARG A 184 -11.10 13.34 -7.62
CA ARG A 184 -12.24 14.25 -7.41
C ARG A 184 -13.59 13.54 -7.32
N MET A 185 -13.64 12.26 -7.66
CA MET A 185 -14.81 11.38 -7.46
C MET A 185 -14.64 10.64 -6.12
N HIS A 186 -14.96 11.28 -4.99
CA HIS A 186 -14.67 10.75 -3.65
C HIS A 186 -15.86 10.75 -2.68
N ARG A 187 -17.11 10.79 -3.19
CA ARG A 187 -18.32 10.84 -2.36
C ARG A 187 -18.80 9.46 -1.93
N LEU A 188 -19.40 9.40 -0.74
CA LEU A 188 -20.33 8.32 -0.37
C LEU A 188 -21.65 8.53 -1.12
N LEU A 189 -22.07 7.55 -1.89
CA LEU A 189 -23.30 7.57 -2.69
C LEU A 189 -24.46 6.87 -1.99
N ASP A 190 -24.19 5.76 -1.31
CA ASP A 190 -25.21 4.98 -0.59
C ASP A 190 -24.62 4.22 0.60
N LEU A 191 -25.43 4.00 1.64
CA LEU A 191 -25.08 3.21 2.81
C LEU A 191 -26.28 2.36 3.24
N ASP A 192 -26.15 1.05 3.07
CA ASP A 192 -27.11 0.06 3.56
C ASP A 192 -26.58 -0.60 4.84
N GLU A 193 -27.01 -0.07 5.98
CA GLU A 193 -26.67 -0.55 7.30
C GLU A 193 -27.25 -1.94 7.61
N LYS A 194 -28.32 -2.36 6.92
CA LYS A 194 -28.93 -3.68 7.13
C LYS A 194 -28.18 -4.77 6.38
N SER A 195 -27.79 -4.47 5.14
CA SER A 195 -27.01 -5.38 4.29
C SER A 195 -25.50 -5.28 4.54
N LEU A 196 -25.07 -4.31 5.34
CA LEU A 196 -23.67 -3.99 5.62
C LEU A 196 -22.87 -3.74 4.34
N THR A 197 -23.39 -2.84 3.51
CA THR A 197 -22.71 -2.39 2.28
C THR A 197 -22.71 -0.87 2.15
N ALA A 198 -21.68 -0.32 1.51
CA ALA A 198 -21.59 1.09 1.18
C ALA A 198 -21.12 1.27 -0.26
N THR A 199 -21.73 2.21 -0.98
CA THR A 199 -21.34 2.59 -2.34
C THR A 199 -20.61 3.92 -2.30
N PHE A 200 -19.39 3.94 -2.84
CA PHE A 200 -18.55 5.12 -2.95
C PHE A 200 -18.15 5.37 -4.39
N GLU A 201 -17.88 6.63 -4.72
CA GLU A 201 -17.05 6.96 -5.86
C GLU A 201 -15.62 6.45 -5.66
N ALA A 202 -15.01 5.93 -6.72
CA ALA A 202 -13.81 5.12 -6.64
C ALA A 202 -12.52 5.90 -6.32
N GLY A 203 -12.53 7.22 -6.47
CA GLY A 203 -11.39 8.09 -6.19
C GLY A 203 -11.19 8.43 -4.72
N ILE A 204 -12.07 7.98 -3.82
CA ILE A 204 -11.95 8.24 -2.40
C ILE A 204 -10.67 7.61 -1.80
N TYR A 205 -9.92 8.41 -1.03
CA TYR A 205 -8.75 7.95 -0.29
C TYR A 205 -9.15 7.18 0.97
N GLY A 206 -8.30 6.23 1.39
CA GLY A 206 -8.55 5.40 2.56
C GLY A 206 -8.91 6.15 3.85
N PRO A 207 -8.15 7.18 4.27
CA PRO A 207 -8.49 7.96 5.47
C PRO A 207 -9.86 8.62 5.42
N GLU A 208 -10.24 9.20 4.27
CA GLU A 208 -11.56 9.83 4.12
C GLU A 208 -12.67 8.78 4.20
N LEU A 209 -12.49 7.64 3.52
CA LEU A 209 -13.45 6.53 3.53
C LEU A 209 -13.69 6.02 4.96
N GLU A 210 -12.62 5.72 5.71
CA GLU A 210 -12.73 5.19 7.07
C GLU A 210 -13.26 6.24 8.06
N GLU A 211 -12.99 7.53 7.87
CA GLU A 211 -13.56 8.60 8.69
C GLU A 211 -15.08 8.74 8.45
N ILE A 212 -15.53 8.66 7.20
CA ILE A 212 -16.95 8.69 6.81
C ILE A 212 -17.72 7.49 7.38
N LEU A 213 -17.16 6.28 7.30
CA LEU A 213 -17.77 5.07 7.88
C LEU A 213 -17.70 5.10 9.41
N GLY A 214 -16.57 5.53 9.97
CA GLY A 214 -16.35 5.56 11.40
C GLY A 214 -17.27 6.50 12.15
N ALA A 215 -17.63 7.64 11.55
CA ALA A 215 -18.65 8.55 12.07
C ALA A 215 -20.05 7.91 12.21
N ARG A 216 -20.27 6.75 11.56
CA ARG A 216 -21.52 5.99 11.60
C ARG A 216 -21.38 4.64 12.32
N GLY A 217 -20.24 4.38 12.96
CA GLY A 217 -20.00 3.13 13.69
C GLY A 217 -19.55 1.96 12.81
N TYR A 218 -19.13 2.22 11.57
CA TYR A 218 -18.66 1.20 10.63
C TYR A 218 -17.18 1.36 10.27
N THR A 219 -16.64 0.35 9.60
CA THR A 219 -15.30 0.32 8.99
C THR A 219 -15.35 -0.55 7.73
N LEU A 220 -14.53 -0.23 6.72
CA LEU A 220 -14.29 -1.16 5.62
C LEU A 220 -13.25 -2.20 6.04
N GLY A 221 -12.27 -1.80 6.85
CA GLY A 221 -11.23 -2.68 7.36
C GLY A 221 -10.09 -2.93 6.37
N HIS A 222 -10.01 -2.11 5.31
CA HIS A 222 -9.00 -2.25 4.26
C HIS A 222 -7.81 -1.31 4.51
N PHE A 223 -6.77 -1.83 5.16
CA PHE A 223 -5.60 -1.05 5.58
C PHE A 223 -4.31 -1.54 4.88
N PRO A 224 -4.12 -1.27 3.56
CA PRO A 224 -2.87 -1.57 2.88
C PRO A 224 -1.76 -0.66 3.42
N GLN A 225 -0.50 -1.00 3.17
CA GLN A 225 0.63 -0.16 3.64
C GLN A 225 0.61 1.25 3.02
N SER A 226 -0.02 1.38 1.84
CA SER A 226 -0.27 2.64 1.13
C SER A 226 -1.58 3.34 1.53
N PHE A 227 -2.27 2.90 2.60
CA PHE A 227 -3.62 3.35 3.02
C PHE A 227 -3.82 4.87 2.90
N GLU A 228 -2.86 5.66 3.38
CA GLU A 228 -2.97 7.12 3.43
C GLU A 228 -3.01 7.82 2.06
N PHE A 229 -2.46 7.19 1.01
CA PHE A 229 -2.28 7.76 -0.33
C PHE A 229 -2.70 6.79 -1.43
N SER A 230 -3.68 5.94 -1.16
CA SER A 230 -4.28 5.04 -2.16
C SER A 230 -5.81 5.13 -2.10
N THR A 231 -6.46 4.80 -3.21
CA THR A 231 -7.89 4.99 -3.41
C THR A 231 -8.63 3.67 -3.58
N LEU A 232 -9.94 3.67 -3.32
CA LEU A 232 -10.80 2.49 -3.44
C LEU A 232 -10.72 1.82 -4.82
N GLY A 233 -10.79 2.61 -5.90
CA GLY A 233 -10.65 2.13 -7.27
C GLY A 233 -9.30 1.48 -7.53
N GLY A 234 -8.22 2.08 -7.02
CA GLY A 234 -6.86 1.51 -7.11
C GLY A 234 -6.74 0.17 -6.37
N TRP A 235 -7.34 0.06 -5.18
CA TRP A 235 -7.35 -1.21 -4.44
C TRP A 235 -8.04 -2.33 -5.21
N ILE A 236 -9.18 -2.03 -5.85
CA ILE A 236 -9.91 -3.02 -6.65
C ILE A 236 -9.11 -3.37 -7.91
N ALA A 237 -8.64 -2.36 -8.65
CA ALA A 237 -7.92 -2.53 -9.91
C ALA A 237 -6.64 -3.37 -9.74
N ALA A 238 -5.94 -3.24 -8.61
CA ALA A 238 -4.71 -3.98 -8.31
C ALA A 238 -4.92 -5.23 -7.42
N ARG A 239 -6.16 -5.58 -7.07
CA ARG A 239 -6.50 -6.63 -6.06
C ARG A 239 -5.74 -6.45 -4.74
N GLY A 240 -5.60 -5.21 -4.29
CA GLY A 240 -4.88 -4.84 -3.08
C GLY A 240 -5.33 -5.66 -1.85
N ALA A 241 -4.37 -5.96 -0.98
CA ALA A 241 -4.60 -6.61 0.31
C ALA A 241 -4.23 -5.65 1.45
N GLY A 242 -5.08 -5.63 2.48
CA GLY A 242 -4.83 -4.85 3.70
C GLY A 242 -4.25 -5.71 4.81
N GLN A 243 -3.53 -5.09 5.75
CA GLN A 243 -2.86 -5.76 6.88
C GLN A 243 -3.83 -6.49 7.84
N GLN A 244 -5.14 -6.27 7.69
CA GLN A 244 -6.21 -6.92 8.46
C GLN A 244 -7.10 -7.84 7.60
N SER A 245 -6.62 -8.27 6.43
CA SER A 245 -7.42 -9.05 5.46
C SER A 245 -7.85 -10.42 5.97
N ASN A 246 -7.23 -10.96 7.03
CA ASN A 246 -7.68 -12.22 7.63
C ASN A 246 -9.11 -12.10 8.17
N ARG A 247 -9.50 -10.90 8.64
CA ARG A 247 -10.86 -10.61 9.11
C ARG A 247 -11.74 -9.99 8.01
N TYR A 248 -11.23 -8.99 7.30
CA TYR A 248 -12.05 -8.16 6.41
C TYR A 248 -11.95 -8.53 4.92
N GLY A 249 -11.02 -9.42 4.55
CA GLY A 249 -10.72 -9.76 3.17
C GLY A 249 -9.87 -8.71 2.44
N GLY A 250 -9.32 -9.09 1.29
CA GLY A 250 -8.71 -8.15 0.34
C GLY A 250 -9.77 -7.46 -0.52
N ALA A 251 -9.36 -6.47 -1.32
CA ALA A 251 -10.29 -5.61 -2.07
C ALA A 251 -11.26 -6.41 -2.97
N ALA A 252 -10.76 -7.45 -3.65
CA ALA A 252 -11.58 -8.33 -4.50
C ALA A 252 -12.66 -9.12 -3.73
N LYS A 253 -12.44 -9.43 -2.44
CA LYS A 253 -13.43 -10.11 -1.58
C LYS A 253 -14.44 -9.13 -0.96
N GLN A 254 -14.01 -7.88 -0.79
CA GLN A 254 -14.83 -6.78 -0.26
C GLN A 254 -15.75 -6.20 -1.33
N LEU A 255 -15.38 -6.27 -2.61
CA LEU A 255 -16.21 -5.81 -3.73
C LEU A 255 -17.52 -6.60 -3.84
N VAL A 256 -18.64 -5.88 -3.85
CA VAL A 256 -20.00 -6.40 -4.05
C VAL A 256 -20.49 -6.07 -5.45
N ALA A 257 -20.28 -4.83 -5.90
CA ALA A 257 -20.59 -4.39 -7.26
C ALA A 257 -19.71 -3.21 -7.68
N ALA A 258 -19.58 -2.99 -8.98
CA ALA A 258 -18.85 -1.88 -9.56
C ALA A 258 -19.61 -1.26 -10.73
N ARG A 259 -19.37 0.04 -10.93
CA ARG A 259 -19.74 0.78 -12.13
C ARG A 259 -18.46 1.19 -12.84
N VAL A 260 -18.27 0.71 -14.07
CA VAL A 260 -17.05 0.91 -14.86
C VAL A 260 -17.41 1.64 -16.13
N ALA A 261 -16.69 2.73 -16.41
CA ALA A 261 -16.76 3.43 -17.68
C ALA A 261 -15.74 2.80 -18.65
N THR A 262 -16.19 2.43 -19.84
CA THR A 262 -15.34 1.84 -20.89
C THR A 262 -15.47 2.63 -22.19
N PRO A 263 -14.53 2.50 -23.15
CA PRO A 263 -14.68 3.11 -24.47
C PRO A 263 -15.92 2.64 -25.26
N LYS A 264 -16.54 1.53 -24.86
CA LYS A 264 -17.77 1.00 -25.48
C LYS A 264 -19.05 1.34 -24.71
N GLY A 265 -18.93 2.09 -23.62
CA GLY A 265 -20.04 2.47 -22.75
C GLY A 265 -19.90 1.94 -21.33
N GLU A 266 -21.01 1.96 -20.60
CA GLU A 266 -21.05 1.55 -19.20
C GLU A 266 -21.05 0.02 -19.04
N TRP A 267 -20.24 -0.46 -18.09
CA TRP A 267 -20.34 -1.80 -17.53
C TRP A 267 -20.71 -1.72 -16.05
N LYS A 268 -21.89 -2.25 -15.70
CA LYS A 268 -22.39 -2.31 -14.33
C LYS A 268 -22.57 -3.75 -13.86
N THR A 269 -21.99 -4.10 -12.71
CA THR A 269 -22.32 -5.34 -12.01
C THR A 269 -23.42 -5.11 -10.98
N LYS A 270 -24.13 -6.18 -10.61
CA LYS A 270 -25.29 -6.09 -9.71
C LYS A 270 -24.86 -6.36 -8.26
N PRO A 271 -25.40 -5.62 -7.26
CA PRO A 271 -25.01 -5.75 -5.86
C PRO A 271 -25.69 -6.95 -5.19
N PHE A 272 -25.59 -8.13 -5.80
CA PHE A 272 -26.09 -9.37 -5.22
C PHE A 272 -25.02 -10.00 -4.33
N PRO A 273 -25.40 -10.60 -3.18
CA PRO A 273 -24.43 -11.19 -2.27
C PRO A 273 -23.70 -12.40 -2.88
N ALA A 274 -24.39 -13.15 -3.75
CA ALA A 274 -23.85 -14.24 -4.54
C ALA A 274 -24.75 -14.50 -5.77
N SER A 275 -24.19 -15.09 -6.82
CA SER A 275 -24.92 -15.48 -8.02
C SER A 275 -24.33 -16.75 -8.62
N ALA A 276 -25.19 -17.65 -9.11
CA ALA A 276 -24.81 -18.81 -9.93
C ALA A 276 -25.21 -18.61 -11.41
N ALA A 277 -25.48 -17.37 -11.82
CA ALA A 277 -25.95 -17.01 -13.16
C ALA A 277 -24.79 -16.71 -14.13
N GLY A 278 -23.85 -17.65 -14.26
CA GLY A 278 -22.66 -17.51 -15.11
C GLY A 278 -21.44 -16.93 -14.39
N PRO A 279 -20.42 -16.45 -15.14
CA PRO A 279 -19.19 -15.93 -14.56
C PRO A 279 -19.42 -14.72 -13.65
N ASP A 280 -18.70 -14.66 -12.52
CA ASP A 280 -18.66 -13.47 -11.66
C ASP A 280 -17.83 -12.37 -12.32
N LEU A 281 -18.52 -11.43 -12.95
CA LEU A 281 -17.92 -10.28 -13.62
C LEU A 281 -17.11 -9.37 -12.67
N ASN A 282 -17.37 -9.38 -11.36
CA ASN A 282 -16.53 -8.66 -10.41
C ASN A 282 -15.09 -9.21 -10.39
N GLN A 283 -14.89 -10.51 -10.65
CA GLN A 283 -13.54 -11.10 -10.71
C GLN A 283 -12.77 -10.70 -11.97
N VAL A 284 -13.45 -10.24 -13.02
CA VAL A 284 -12.81 -9.70 -14.23
C VAL A 284 -12.39 -8.24 -14.02
N ILE A 285 -13.19 -7.46 -13.29
CA ILE A 285 -12.89 -6.07 -12.95
C ILE A 285 -11.72 -6.00 -11.95
N ALA A 286 -11.76 -6.80 -10.89
CA ALA A 286 -10.75 -6.78 -9.84
C ALA A 286 -9.44 -7.43 -10.31
N GLY A 287 -8.38 -6.64 -10.46
CA GLY A 287 -7.11 -7.07 -11.07
C GLY A 287 -6.94 -6.69 -12.52
N SER A 288 -7.84 -5.87 -13.07
CA SER A 288 -7.73 -5.37 -14.44
C SER A 288 -6.67 -4.30 -14.63
N GLU A 289 -6.13 -3.71 -13.55
CA GLU A 289 -5.11 -2.65 -13.58
C GLU A 289 -5.45 -1.50 -14.55
N GLY A 290 -6.74 -1.16 -14.68
CA GLY A 290 -7.22 -0.09 -15.57
C GLY A 290 -7.34 -0.47 -17.05
N ALA A 291 -6.90 -1.68 -17.45
CA ALA A 291 -6.88 -2.12 -18.85
C ALA A 291 -8.28 -2.31 -19.47
N LEU A 292 -9.31 -2.49 -18.65
CA LEU A 292 -10.69 -2.73 -19.10
C LEU A 292 -11.58 -1.49 -19.04
N GLY A 293 -11.08 -0.38 -18.47
CA GLY A 293 -11.84 0.84 -18.23
C GLY A 293 -11.57 1.45 -16.86
N VAL A 294 -12.34 2.48 -16.54
CA VAL A 294 -12.21 3.25 -15.29
C VAL A 294 -13.29 2.81 -14.31
N ILE A 295 -12.89 2.26 -13.16
CA ILE A 295 -13.82 2.02 -12.06
C ILE A 295 -14.22 3.40 -11.50
N THR A 296 -15.51 3.72 -11.58
CA THR A 296 -16.04 5.04 -11.18
C THR A 296 -16.79 4.99 -9.85
N GLU A 297 -17.48 3.89 -9.59
CA GLU A 297 -18.20 3.64 -8.34
C GLU A 297 -17.99 2.18 -7.92
N ALA A 298 -17.91 1.93 -6.61
CA ALA A 298 -17.83 0.59 -6.06
C ALA A 298 -18.71 0.46 -4.82
N THR A 299 -19.50 -0.61 -4.79
CA THR A 299 -20.21 -1.07 -3.60
C THR A 299 -19.36 -2.11 -2.90
N VAL A 300 -19.03 -1.86 -1.64
CA VAL A 300 -18.17 -2.71 -0.81
C VAL A 300 -18.88 -3.17 0.45
N LYS A 301 -18.48 -4.34 0.95
CA LYS A 301 -18.87 -4.82 2.29
C LYS A 301 -18.27 -3.92 3.35
N ILE A 302 -19.04 -3.61 4.39
CA ILE A 302 -18.58 -2.90 5.58
C ILE A 302 -18.84 -3.75 6.81
N HIS A 303 -18.24 -3.36 7.93
CA HIS A 303 -18.35 -4.04 9.20
C HIS A 303 -18.64 -3.03 10.30
N GLU A 304 -19.36 -3.44 11.33
CA GLU A 304 -19.42 -2.65 12.57
C GLU A 304 -18.01 -2.49 13.14
N GLN A 305 -17.76 -1.35 13.78
CA GLN A 305 -16.54 -1.14 14.53
C GLN A 305 -16.41 -2.21 15.64
N ALA A 306 -15.19 -2.74 15.78
CA ALA A 306 -14.92 -3.78 16.76
C ALA A 306 -15.12 -3.28 18.20
N GLU A 307 -15.92 -4.01 18.99
CA GLU A 307 -16.08 -3.78 20.44
C GLU A 307 -14.73 -3.90 21.18
N ALA A 308 -13.92 -4.88 20.80
CA ALA A 308 -12.61 -5.14 21.38
C ALA A 308 -11.55 -5.36 20.30
N ARG A 309 -10.33 -4.88 20.61
CA ARG A 309 -9.12 -5.03 19.80
C ARG A 309 -7.98 -5.44 20.71
N ASP A 310 -7.22 -6.46 20.33
CA ASP A 310 -6.04 -6.90 21.07
C ASP A 310 -4.92 -7.30 20.10
N PHE A 311 -3.71 -6.78 20.32
CA PHE A 311 -2.51 -7.10 19.56
C PHE A 311 -1.45 -7.65 20.50
N VAL A 312 -1.06 -8.90 20.26
CA VAL A 312 -0.19 -9.68 21.13
C VAL A 312 1.01 -10.20 20.36
N SER A 313 2.08 -10.55 21.07
CA SER A 313 3.31 -11.02 20.43
C SER A 313 3.92 -12.22 21.12
N PHE A 314 4.50 -13.09 20.30
CA PHE A 314 5.29 -14.26 20.71
C PHE A 314 6.66 -14.22 20.06
N LEU A 315 7.69 -14.68 20.77
CA LEU A 315 8.99 -14.95 20.21
C LEU A 315 9.14 -16.43 19.92
N PHE A 316 9.76 -16.76 18.79
CA PHE A 316 10.18 -18.11 18.42
C PHE A 316 11.69 -18.12 18.24
N ARG A 317 12.34 -19.25 18.51
CA ARG A 317 13.80 -19.40 18.37
C ARG A 317 14.25 -19.48 16.91
N ASP A 318 13.35 -19.90 16.04
CA ASP A 318 13.59 -20.16 14.63
C ASP A 318 12.33 -19.89 13.79
N TRP A 319 12.54 -19.78 12.49
CA TRP A 319 11.52 -19.47 11.50
C TRP A 319 10.52 -20.63 11.38
N GLU A 320 11.01 -21.86 11.42
CA GLU A 320 10.24 -23.08 11.23
C GLU A 320 9.12 -23.19 12.28
N SER A 321 9.47 -23.10 13.57
CA SER A 321 8.54 -23.18 14.69
C SER A 321 7.50 -22.05 14.65
N GLY A 322 7.94 -20.83 14.30
CA GLY A 322 7.05 -19.69 14.13
C GLY A 322 6.07 -19.89 12.96
N SER A 323 6.55 -20.34 11.81
CA SER A 323 5.73 -20.56 10.61
C SER A 323 4.70 -21.66 10.84
N GLU A 324 5.07 -22.71 11.58
CA GLU A 324 4.18 -23.80 11.96
C GLU A 324 3.10 -23.35 12.95
N ALA A 325 3.40 -22.38 13.82
CA ALA A 325 2.41 -21.76 14.69
C ALA A 325 1.41 -20.91 13.88
N VAL A 326 1.90 -20.11 12.93
CA VAL A 326 1.03 -19.32 12.03
C VAL A 326 0.11 -20.24 11.22
N ARG A 327 0.66 -21.29 10.61
CA ARG A 327 -0.10 -22.30 9.88
C ARG A 327 -1.18 -22.93 10.74
N ALA A 328 -0.84 -23.36 11.95
CA ALA A 328 -1.77 -24.03 12.86
C ALA A 328 -2.87 -23.10 13.37
N ILE A 329 -2.58 -21.82 13.64
CA ILE A 329 -3.60 -20.82 13.99
C ILE A 329 -4.56 -20.61 12.82
N THR A 330 -4.01 -20.50 11.61
CA THR A 330 -4.79 -20.30 10.38
C THR A 330 -5.70 -21.49 10.08
N GLN A 331 -5.17 -22.71 10.16
CA GLN A 331 -5.92 -23.95 9.89
C GLN A 331 -6.87 -24.36 11.02
N ALA A 332 -6.72 -23.77 12.20
CA ALA A 332 -7.73 -23.85 13.25
C ALA A 332 -8.90 -22.88 13.00
N GLU A 333 -8.86 -22.10 11.92
CA GLU A 333 -9.89 -21.13 11.53
C GLU A 333 -10.25 -20.16 12.66
N LEU A 334 -9.26 -19.80 13.47
CA LEU A 334 -9.46 -18.86 14.57
C LEU A 334 -9.74 -17.46 14.02
N PRO A 335 -10.78 -16.76 14.51
CA PRO A 335 -11.01 -15.37 14.14
C PRO A 335 -9.86 -14.48 14.60
N VAL A 336 -8.98 -14.13 13.65
CA VAL A 336 -7.84 -13.22 13.81
C VAL A 336 -7.92 -12.12 12.76
N SER A 337 -7.54 -10.90 13.11
CA SER A 337 -7.45 -9.79 12.16
C SER A 337 -6.13 -9.81 11.40
N THR A 338 -5.03 -10.17 12.08
CA THR A 338 -3.67 -10.11 11.53
C THR A 338 -2.83 -11.26 12.06
N LEU A 339 -2.02 -11.87 11.20
CA LEU A 339 -0.93 -12.78 11.56
C LEU A 339 0.31 -12.34 10.80
N ARG A 340 1.34 -11.90 11.53
CA ARG A 340 2.61 -11.46 10.94
C ARG A 340 3.76 -12.12 11.67
N LEU A 341 4.53 -12.95 10.97
CA LEU A 341 5.76 -13.55 11.50
C LEU A 341 6.94 -12.92 10.78
N SER A 342 7.72 -12.13 11.49
CA SER A 342 8.99 -11.59 11.01
C SER A 342 10.10 -12.61 11.22
N ASP A 343 10.95 -12.79 10.20
CA ASP A 343 12.11 -13.66 10.28
C ASP A 343 13.18 -13.11 11.25
N VAL A 344 14.26 -13.86 11.41
CA VAL A 344 15.36 -13.48 12.30
C VAL A 344 15.99 -12.15 11.87
N ALA A 345 16.22 -11.97 10.57
CA ALA A 345 16.87 -10.78 10.04
C ALA A 345 16.00 -9.52 10.24
N GLU A 346 14.71 -9.61 9.91
CA GLU A 346 13.72 -8.54 10.08
C GLU A 346 13.55 -8.18 11.56
N THR A 347 13.40 -9.19 12.43
CA THR A 347 13.25 -8.98 13.87
C THR A 347 14.47 -8.29 14.47
N HIS A 348 15.66 -8.73 14.09
CA HIS A 348 16.92 -8.13 14.54
C HIS A 348 17.09 -6.69 14.01
N PHE A 349 16.91 -6.49 12.70
CA PHE A 349 17.09 -5.18 12.06
C PHE A 349 16.17 -4.12 12.67
N TYR A 350 14.86 -4.40 12.76
CA TYR A 350 13.92 -3.43 13.35
C TYR A 350 14.06 -3.30 14.86
N GLY A 351 14.46 -4.37 15.55
CA GLY A 351 14.78 -4.32 16.98
C GLY A 351 15.92 -3.36 17.30
N GLN A 352 17.03 -3.47 16.55
CA GLN A 352 18.19 -2.59 16.67
C GLN A 352 17.88 -1.16 16.19
N PHE A 353 17.23 -1.02 15.04
CA PHE A 353 16.83 0.29 14.52
C PHE A 353 15.96 1.06 15.55
N LYS A 354 15.01 0.37 16.19
CA LYS A 354 14.21 0.95 17.28
C LYS A 354 15.07 1.33 18.49
N ALA A 355 16.04 0.52 18.88
CA ALA A 355 16.94 0.84 19.99
C ALA A 355 17.85 2.04 19.67
N VAL A 356 18.25 2.21 18.41
CA VAL A 356 18.99 3.39 17.95
C VAL A 356 18.12 4.65 17.96
N LEU A 357 16.88 4.56 17.48
CA LEU A 357 15.93 5.68 17.48
C LEU A 357 15.45 6.08 18.88
N LYS A 358 15.19 5.09 19.74
CA LYS A 358 14.63 5.27 21.09
C LYS A 358 15.36 4.37 22.10
N PRO A 359 16.57 4.75 22.54
CA PRO A 359 17.35 3.96 23.48
C PRO A 359 16.59 3.69 24.78
N SER A 360 16.63 2.45 25.24
CA SER A 360 15.95 2.04 26.47
C SER A 360 16.75 0.96 27.18
N LYS A 361 17.33 1.32 28.34
CA LYS A 361 18.07 0.37 29.19
C LYS A 361 17.22 -0.84 29.60
N ALA A 362 15.91 -0.64 29.79
CA ALA A 362 14.98 -1.72 30.11
C ALA A 362 14.81 -2.70 28.94
N GLN A 363 14.77 -2.19 27.70
CA GLN A 363 14.72 -3.02 26.51
C GLN A 363 16.03 -3.79 26.33
N ASP A 364 17.18 -3.14 26.52
CA ASP A 364 18.49 -3.79 26.40
C ASP A 364 18.67 -4.93 27.40
N LEU A 365 18.26 -4.71 28.66
CA LEU A 365 18.26 -5.74 29.69
C LEU A 365 17.33 -6.89 29.35
N ALA A 366 16.13 -6.60 28.82
CA ALA A 366 15.18 -7.62 28.39
C ALA A 366 15.73 -8.46 27.23
N LEU A 367 16.32 -7.84 26.21
CA LEU A 367 16.96 -8.53 25.08
C LEU A 367 18.13 -9.41 25.56
N SER A 368 18.97 -8.90 26.46
CA SER A 368 20.06 -9.67 27.06
C SER A 368 19.55 -10.88 27.87
N ALA A 369 18.48 -10.71 28.64
CA ALA A 369 17.87 -11.80 29.40
C ALA A 369 17.25 -12.87 28.48
N LEU A 370 16.61 -12.45 27.38
CA LEU A 370 16.06 -13.34 26.35
C LEU A 370 17.15 -14.16 25.67
N GLY A 371 18.30 -13.56 25.36
CA GLY A 371 19.46 -14.27 24.82
C GLY A 371 19.95 -15.39 25.75
N LYS A 372 20.03 -15.12 27.07
CA LYS A 372 20.43 -16.14 28.07
C LYS A 372 19.51 -17.36 28.14
N VAL A 373 18.26 -17.24 27.70
CA VAL A 373 17.30 -18.36 27.62
C VAL A 373 17.15 -18.90 26.19
N GLY A 374 18.08 -18.54 25.29
CA GLY A 374 18.26 -19.00 23.92
C GLY A 374 17.35 -18.37 22.88
N PHE A 375 16.93 -17.11 23.11
CA PHE A 375 16.26 -16.26 22.13
C PHE A 375 17.22 -15.15 21.66
N ASP A 376 18.45 -15.51 21.30
CA ASP A 376 19.48 -14.56 20.84
C ASP A 376 19.15 -13.96 19.47
N ALA A 377 18.47 -14.74 18.63
CA ALA A 377 18.10 -14.37 17.26
C ALA A 377 16.63 -14.77 16.97
N PRO A 378 15.65 -14.19 17.69
CA PRO A 378 14.29 -14.68 17.63
C PRO A 378 13.54 -14.21 16.38
N CYS A 379 12.53 -14.97 15.98
CA CYS A 379 11.45 -14.49 15.13
C CYS A 379 10.34 -13.91 16.01
N VAL A 380 9.71 -12.81 15.60
CA VAL A 380 8.53 -12.27 16.28
C VAL A 380 7.24 -12.57 15.51
N LEU A 381 6.31 -13.27 16.16
CA LEU A 381 4.94 -13.43 15.70
C LEU A 381 4.06 -12.39 16.38
N MET A 382 3.40 -11.55 15.59
CA MET A 382 2.31 -10.71 16.03
C MET A 382 0.97 -11.31 15.62
N VAL A 383 0.03 -11.36 16.56
CA VAL A 383 -1.35 -11.78 16.32
C VAL A 383 -2.28 -10.62 16.69
N GLY A 384 -3.16 -10.25 15.77
CA GLY A 384 -4.22 -9.27 15.99
C GLY A 384 -5.58 -9.95 16.13
N PHE A 385 -6.39 -9.46 17.05
CA PHE A 385 -7.78 -9.85 17.25
C PHE A 385 -8.67 -8.63 17.23
N GLU A 386 -9.79 -8.71 16.52
CA GLU A 386 -10.82 -7.67 16.50
C GLU A 386 -12.20 -8.31 16.42
N GLY A 387 -13.16 -7.75 17.16
CA GLY A 387 -14.56 -8.16 17.14
C GLY A 387 -15.22 -8.07 18.51
N PRO A 388 -16.31 -8.83 18.74
CA PRO A 388 -16.94 -8.92 20.06
C PRO A 388 -15.95 -9.39 21.12
N ALA A 389 -16.03 -8.83 22.33
CA ALA A 389 -15.06 -9.10 23.40
C ALA A 389 -14.98 -10.60 23.79
N SER A 390 -16.11 -11.32 23.70
CA SER A 390 -16.16 -12.77 23.93
C SER A 390 -15.36 -13.57 22.91
N ILE A 391 -15.46 -13.20 21.62
CA ILE A 391 -14.74 -13.84 20.52
C ILE A 391 -13.25 -13.53 20.60
N VAL A 392 -12.88 -12.28 20.87
CA VAL A 392 -11.47 -11.89 21.08
C VAL A 392 -10.84 -12.71 22.20
N ARG A 393 -11.50 -12.84 23.36
CA ARG A 393 -11.00 -13.66 24.48
C ARG A 393 -10.85 -15.14 24.11
N MET A 394 -11.79 -15.70 23.37
CA MET A 394 -11.74 -17.09 22.91
C MET A 394 -10.57 -17.28 21.93
N SER A 395 -10.52 -16.51 20.84
CA SER A 395 -9.46 -16.59 19.83
C SER A 395 -8.07 -16.44 20.46
N TRP A 396 -7.91 -15.49 21.39
CA TRP A 396 -6.68 -15.31 22.16
C TRP A 396 -6.26 -16.57 22.92
N ARG A 397 -7.18 -17.19 23.69
CA ARG A 397 -6.87 -18.41 24.46
C ARG A 397 -6.41 -19.56 23.58
N HIS A 398 -7.08 -19.76 22.44
CA HIS A 398 -6.72 -20.82 21.50
C HIS A 398 -5.41 -20.54 20.78
N ALA A 399 -5.21 -19.31 20.29
CA ALA A 399 -3.96 -18.89 19.65
C ALA A 399 -2.76 -19.01 20.61
N PHE A 400 -2.93 -18.58 21.86
CA PHE A 400 -1.92 -18.73 22.92
C PHE A 400 -1.55 -20.20 23.14
N ALA A 401 -2.53 -21.09 23.26
CA ALA A 401 -2.28 -22.52 23.42
C ALA A 401 -1.62 -23.17 22.19
N ILE A 402 -1.92 -22.69 20.98
CA ILE A 402 -1.29 -23.18 19.75
C ILE A 402 0.18 -22.71 19.65
N ALA A 403 0.43 -21.42 19.91
CA ALA A 403 1.75 -20.82 19.83
C ALA A 403 2.70 -21.40 20.89
N THR A 404 2.26 -21.51 22.15
CA THR A 404 3.09 -22.03 23.24
C THR A 404 3.44 -23.51 23.06
N ARG A 405 2.50 -24.34 22.58
CA ARG A 405 2.78 -25.76 22.24
C ARG A 405 3.81 -25.94 21.13
N ARG A 406 4.11 -24.88 20.37
CA ARG A 406 5.12 -24.85 19.30
C ARG A 406 6.35 -24.04 19.69
N GLY A 407 6.58 -23.83 20.98
CA GLY A 407 7.78 -23.16 21.48
C GLY A 407 7.70 -21.63 21.51
N GLY A 408 6.54 -21.04 21.25
CA GLY A 408 6.35 -19.60 21.32
C GLY A 408 6.41 -19.07 22.76
N LEU A 409 7.32 -18.13 23.03
CA LEU A 409 7.39 -17.38 24.28
C LEU A 409 6.53 -16.12 24.20
N PHE A 410 5.50 -16.02 25.04
CA PHE A 410 4.66 -14.82 25.07
C PHE A 410 5.41 -13.62 25.65
N VAL A 411 5.38 -12.49 24.94
CA VAL A 411 6.08 -11.25 25.32
C VAL A 411 5.16 -10.03 25.48
N GLY A 412 3.86 -10.27 25.66
CA GLY A 412 2.89 -9.21 25.93
C GLY A 412 2.35 -8.53 24.66
N ARG A 413 1.91 -7.28 24.85
CA ARG A 413 1.25 -6.44 23.83
C ARG A 413 2.14 -5.36 23.25
N GLY A 414 3.27 -5.07 23.90
CA GLY A 414 4.15 -3.96 23.55
C GLY A 414 4.58 -3.96 22.08
N PRO A 415 5.13 -5.05 21.53
CA PRO A 415 5.53 -5.10 20.13
C PRO A 415 4.35 -4.94 19.17
N GLY A 416 3.22 -5.62 19.43
CA GLY A 416 2.00 -5.51 18.62
C GLY A 416 1.39 -4.10 18.60
N ASN A 417 1.29 -3.44 19.76
CA ASN A 417 0.82 -2.06 19.87
C ASN A 417 1.76 -1.09 19.14
N SER A 418 3.07 -1.24 19.34
CA SER A 418 4.09 -0.44 18.66
C SER A 418 4.01 -0.60 17.15
N TRP A 419 3.79 -1.82 16.65
CA TRP A 419 3.57 -2.04 15.21
C TRP A 419 2.29 -1.35 14.75
N TYR A 420 1.18 -1.53 15.46
CA TYR A 420 -0.13 -0.96 15.07
C TYR A 420 -0.06 0.56 14.94
N GLU A 421 0.58 1.25 15.88
CA GLU A 421 0.76 2.71 15.85
C GLU A 421 1.63 3.20 14.68
N ASN A 422 2.62 2.41 14.26
CA ASN A 422 3.67 2.84 13.32
C ASN A 422 3.56 2.19 11.93
N ARG A 423 2.55 1.36 11.67
CA ARG A 423 2.46 0.51 10.46
C ARG A 423 2.45 1.25 9.11
N PHE A 424 2.25 2.57 9.11
CA PHE A 424 2.27 3.43 7.92
C PHE A 424 3.51 4.36 7.85
N SER A 425 4.43 4.31 8.82
CA SER A 425 5.57 5.24 8.86
C SER A 425 6.73 4.83 7.97
N MET A 426 6.96 3.53 7.76
CA MET A 426 8.14 3.03 7.05
C MET A 426 8.31 3.55 5.61
N PRO A 427 7.25 3.73 4.79
CA PRO A 427 7.38 4.36 3.48
C PRO A 427 7.99 5.77 3.51
N TYR A 428 7.83 6.53 4.61
CA TYR A 428 8.48 7.82 4.78
C TYR A 428 9.98 7.72 5.05
N PHE A 429 10.48 6.57 5.54
CA PHE A 429 11.91 6.36 5.77
C PHE A 429 12.67 5.99 4.49
N ARG A 430 11.97 5.49 3.47
CA ARG A 430 12.55 5.20 2.16
C ARG A 430 13.17 6.43 1.52
N ASP A 431 12.48 7.56 1.53
CA ASP A 431 12.97 8.76 0.85
C ASP A 431 14.32 9.25 1.45
N PRO A 432 14.49 9.35 2.78
CA PRO A 432 15.80 9.57 3.40
C PRO A 432 16.85 8.50 3.05
N LEU A 433 16.49 7.22 2.95
CA LEU A 433 17.43 6.17 2.51
C LEU A 433 17.92 6.45 1.08
N LEU A 434 17.00 6.80 0.17
CA LEU A 434 17.34 7.20 -1.20
C LEU A 434 18.16 8.49 -1.25
N ASP A 435 17.98 9.42 -0.31
CA ASP A 435 18.82 10.63 -0.19
C ASP A 435 20.26 10.29 0.24
N HIS A 436 20.50 9.10 0.78
CA HIS A 436 21.79 8.63 1.27
C HIS A 436 22.38 7.50 0.41
N GLY A 437 22.00 7.40 -0.87
CA GLY A 437 22.49 6.35 -1.77
C GLY A 437 22.18 4.92 -1.31
N VAL A 438 21.14 4.74 -0.48
CA VAL A 438 20.70 3.41 -0.08
C VAL A 438 19.54 2.98 -0.98
N GLY A 439 19.71 1.83 -1.63
CA GLY A 439 18.64 1.14 -2.31
C GLY A 439 17.78 0.40 -1.31
N ILE A 440 16.46 0.51 -1.46
CA ILE A 440 15.50 -0.28 -0.69
C ILE A 440 14.31 -0.61 -1.57
N ASP A 441 14.00 -1.89 -1.65
CA ASP A 441 12.86 -2.37 -2.42
C ASP A 441 12.21 -3.59 -1.74
N THR A 442 11.05 -3.96 -2.26
CA THR A 442 10.21 -4.99 -1.67
C THR A 442 9.67 -5.93 -2.73
N LEU A 443 9.56 -7.20 -2.38
CA LEU A 443 8.97 -8.23 -3.23
C LEU A 443 7.98 -9.03 -2.40
N GLU A 444 6.80 -9.31 -2.96
CA GLU A 444 5.81 -10.20 -2.36
C GLU A 444 5.51 -11.37 -3.29
N THR A 445 5.31 -12.55 -2.71
CA THR A 445 4.86 -13.75 -3.43
C THR A 445 4.03 -14.64 -2.52
N SER A 446 3.28 -15.58 -3.07
CA SER A 446 2.50 -16.54 -2.28
C SER A 446 2.80 -17.98 -2.66
N THR A 447 2.66 -18.88 -1.69
CA THR A 447 2.90 -20.31 -1.91
C THR A 447 2.13 -21.19 -0.95
N THR A 448 2.09 -22.49 -1.23
CA THR A 448 1.45 -23.46 -0.34
C THR A 448 2.29 -23.70 0.91
N TRP A 449 1.65 -24.08 2.02
CA TRP A 449 2.36 -24.32 3.29
C TRP A 449 3.53 -25.30 3.16
N ALA A 450 3.35 -26.37 2.35
CA ALA A 450 4.39 -27.37 2.12
C ALA A 450 5.64 -26.81 1.40
N ASN A 451 5.50 -25.73 0.63
CA ASN A 451 6.58 -25.14 -0.14
C ASN A 451 7.23 -23.92 0.55
N VAL A 452 6.71 -23.47 1.70
CA VAL A 452 7.22 -22.30 2.42
C VAL A 452 8.72 -22.39 2.72
N PRO A 453 9.26 -23.49 3.29
CA PRO A 453 10.69 -23.56 3.61
C PRO A 453 11.58 -23.41 2.37
N ARG A 454 11.19 -24.06 1.26
CA ARG A 454 11.93 -23.99 -0.01
C ARG A 454 11.90 -22.58 -0.60
N LEU A 455 10.72 -21.98 -0.72
CA LEU A 455 10.57 -20.67 -1.36
C LEU A 455 11.23 -19.56 -0.56
N TYR A 456 11.06 -19.56 0.77
CA TYR A 456 11.72 -18.61 1.66
C TYR A 456 13.25 -18.63 1.48
N GLY A 457 13.86 -19.81 1.55
CA GLY A 457 15.31 -19.96 1.38
C GLY A 457 15.79 -19.57 -0.02
N ALA A 458 15.06 -20.00 -1.06
CA ALA A 458 15.42 -19.73 -2.46
C ALA A 458 15.37 -18.25 -2.82
N VAL A 459 14.29 -17.54 -2.47
CA VAL A 459 14.14 -16.11 -2.77
C VAL A 459 15.16 -15.28 -1.98
N ARG A 460 15.30 -15.56 -0.67
CA ARG A 460 16.27 -14.87 0.19
C ARG A 460 17.70 -15.07 -0.31
N GLY A 461 18.05 -16.30 -0.69
CA GLY A 461 19.36 -16.63 -1.24
C GLY A 461 19.63 -15.96 -2.59
N ALA A 462 18.64 -15.91 -3.48
CA ALA A 462 18.78 -15.26 -4.79
C ALA A 462 18.99 -13.74 -4.66
N ILE A 463 18.18 -13.06 -3.84
CA ILE A 463 18.32 -11.60 -3.63
C ILE A 463 19.68 -11.29 -2.98
N LEU A 464 20.04 -12.03 -1.91
CA LEU A 464 21.31 -11.80 -1.24
C LEU A 464 22.50 -12.08 -2.15
N GLY A 465 22.44 -13.17 -2.92
CA GLY A 465 23.45 -13.53 -3.92
C GLY A 465 23.63 -12.43 -4.96
N ALA A 466 22.55 -11.92 -5.54
CA ALA A 466 22.59 -10.83 -6.51
C ALA A 466 23.25 -9.57 -5.95
N ILE A 467 22.94 -9.20 -4.70
CA ILE A 467 23.58 -8.06 -4.02
C ILE A 467 25.08 -8.31 -3.84
N THR A 468 25.47 -9.51 -3.38
CA THR A 468 26.88 -9.81 -3.07
C THR A 468 27.75 -10.06 -4.29
N ASP A 469 27.20 -10.62 -5.36
CA ASP A 469 27.91 -10.88 -6.62
C ASP A 469 28.29 -9.58 -7.32
N GLY A 470 27.51 -8.50 -7.12
CA GLY A 470 27.86 -7.14 -7.50
C GLY A 470 28.94 -6.47 -6.63
N GLY A 471 29.51 -7.19 -5.65
CA GLY A 471 30.53 -6.66 -4.74
C GLY A 471 29.98 -5.80 -3.60
N HIS A 472 28.66 -5.76 -3.42
CA HIS A 472 28.01 -4.99 -2.36
C HIS A 472 27.66 -5.88 -1.16
N ARG A 473 27.35 -5.24 -0.02
CA ARG A 473 26.72 -5.90 1.12
C ARG A 473 25.31 -5.35 1.28
N GLY A 474 24.39 -6.21 1.69
CA GLY A 474 22.99 -5.84 1.87
C GLY A 474 22.29 -6.67 2.92
N GLN A 475 21.07 -6.26 3.23
CA GLN A 475 20.17 -6.94 4.15
C GLN A 475 18.99 -7.50 3.36
N VAL A 476 18.58 -8.72 3.65
CA VAL A 476 17.33 -9.30 3.14
C VAL A 476 16.50 -9.72 4.35
N LEU A 477 15.43 -8.97 4.56
CA LEU A 477 14.44 -9.14 5.62
C LEU A 477 13.23 -9.86 5.03
N ALA A 478 12.55 -10.67 5.82
CA ALA A 478 11.35 -11.34 5.35
C ALA A 478 10.29 -11.49 6.44
N HIS A 479 9.04 -11.60 6.02
CA HIS A 479 7.94 -11.97 6.91
C HIS A 479 6.80 -12.68 6.17
N ILE A 480 6.02 -13.43 6.94
CA ILE A 480 4.66 -13.81 6.53
C ILE A 480 3.76 -12.59 6.67
N SER A 481 3.17 -12.13 5.57
CA SER A 481 2.29 -10.95 5.52
C SER A 481 0.79 -11.30 5.59
N HIS A 482 0.40 -12.39 4.94
CA HIS A 482 -1.00 -12.83 4.80
C HIS A 482 -1.09 -14.35 4.84
N THR A 483 -2.17 -14.89 5.40
CA THR A 483 -2.33 -16.34 5.61
C THR A 483 -3.60 -16.88 4.98
N TYR A 484 -3.53 -18.07 4.42
CA TYR A 484 -4.63 -18.80 3.81
C TYR A 484 -4.66 -20.24 4.33
N LEU A 485 -5.80 -20.94 4.22
CA LEU A 485 -5.89 -22.34 4.65
C LEU A 485 -4.85 -23.24 3.96
N SER A 486 -4.62 -23.00 2.67
CA SER A 486 -3.71 -23.77 1.82
C SER A 486 -2.29 -23.21 1.73
N GLY A 487 -2.03 -21.98 2.20
CA GLY A 487 -0.74 -21.33 2.00
C GLY A 487 -0.59 -19.98 2.68
N THR A 488 0.44 -19.24 2.29
CA THR A 488 0.77 -17.94 2.86
C THR A 488 1.41 -17.03 1.83
N SER A 489 1.33 -15.73 2.06
CA SER A 489 2.15 -14.73 1.38
C SER A 489 3.46 -14.53 2.16
N LEU A 490 4.56 -14.42 1.42
CA LEU A 490 5.90 -14.08 1.90
C LEU A 490 6.28 -12.73 1.31
N TYR A 491 6.68 -11.81 2.18
CA TYR A 491 7.08 -10.47 1.82
C TYR A 491 8.54 -10.29 2.19
N PHE A 492 9.34 -9.80 1.25
CA PHE A 492 10.76 -9.56 1.37
C PHE A 492 11.01 -8.06 1.29
N THR A 493 11.89 -7.55 2.15
CA THR A 493 12.42 -6.18 2.06
C THR A 493 13.93 -6.31 2.00
N PHE A 494 14.55 -5.66 1.03
CA PHE A 494 16.00 -5.73 0.89
C PHE A 494 16.61 -4.35 0.75
N LEU A 495 17.77 -4.19 1.38
CA LEU A 495 18.54 -2.96 1.42
C LEU A 495 19.94 -3.22 0.87
N PHE A 496 20.46 -2.29 0.09
CA PHE A 496 21.78 -2.38 -0.53
C PHE A 496 22.37 -0.98 -0.74
N SER A 497 23.70 -0.88 -0.80
CA SER A 497 24.36 0.35 -1.25
C SER A 497 24.16 0.54 -2.76
N ARG A 498 23.71 1.71 -3.20
CA ARG A 498 23.54 2.00 -4.64
C ARG A 498 24.88 2.13 -5.34
N ASP A 499 24.97 1.52 -6.50
CA ASP A 499 25.98 1.86 -7.50
C ASP A 499 25.50 3.10 -8.27
N LEU A 500 26.07 4.26 -7.98
CA LEU A 500 25.63 5.54 -8.55
C LEU A 500 25.99 5.69 -10.04
N ASP A 501 26.87 4.85 -10.57
CA ASP A 501 27.24 4.86 -11.98
C ASP A 501 26.26 4.01 -12.83
N ASP A 502 25.59 3.03 -12.23
CA ASP A 502 24.61 2.16 -12.91
C ASP A 502 23.47 1.68 -12.00
N GLU A 503 22.72 2.63 -11.42
CA GLU A 503 21.67 2.29 -10.44
C GLU A 503 20.56 1.41 -11.01
N ILE A 504 20.23 1.63 -12.27
CA ILE A 504 19.17 0.91 -12.97
C ILE A 504 19.64 -0.48 -13.40
N GLY A 505 20.89 -0.60 -13.87
CA GLY A 505 21.49 -1.90 -14.17
C GLY A 505 21.70 -2.73 -12.90
N GLN A 506 22.12 -2.12 -11.78
CA GLN A 506 22.28 -2.80 -10.50
C GLN A 506 20.97 -3.42 -9.99
N TRP A 507 19.83 -2.75 -10.20
CA TRP A 507 18.53 -3.27 -9.77
C TRP A 507 17.98 -4.40 -10.66
N ARG A 508 18.39 -4.45 -11.94
CA ARG A 508 17.92 -5.44 -12.92
C ARG A 508 18.68 -6.75 -12.82
#